data_AF-A0AAD7ZTF1-F1
#
_entry.id   AF-A0AAD7ZTF1-F1
#
_cell.length_a   1.000
_cell.length_b   1.000
_cell.length_c   1.000
_cell.angle_alpha   90.00
_cell.angle_beta   90.00
_cell.angle_gamma   90.00
#
_symmetry.space_group_name_H-M   'P 1'
#
loop_
_entity.id
_entity.type
_entity.pdbx_description
1 polymer ?
#
loop_
_entity_poly.entity_id
_entity_poly.type
_entity_poly.pdbx_seq_one_letter_code
_entity_poly.pdbx_strand_id
1 'polypeptide(L)'
;VKNGVRVQQNKPKYYYYITDVSKSDINSDGDYKLIIADLGTGSTNIKLKVYKGTSLMTETTLIDVPTGVVSFHMDTSEPRVPAVAVASGPNVYVYKNMRPYFKFALPTIEVNPLEHDLWLE
;
A
#
# COMPACT_ATOMS: atom_id res chain seq x y z
N VAL A 1 -30.25 -12.60 43.52
CA VAL A 1 -30.53 -12.54 42.07
C VAL A 1 -30.92 -11.10 41.70
N LYS A 2 -29.98 -10.29 41.22
CA LYS A 2 -30.28 -9.09 40.41
C LYS A 2 -29.20 -9.02 39.33
N ASN A 3 -29.67 -9.11 38.10
CA ASN A 3 -28.88 -9.34 36.90
C ASN A 3 -27.98 -8.14 36.59
N GLY A 4 -26.66 -8.38 36.59
CA GLY A 4 -25.70 -7.47 35.97
C GLY A 4 -25.84 -7.58 34.46
N VAL A 5 -26.52 -6.61 33.84
CA VAL A 5 -26.51 -6.45 32.39
C VAL A 5 -25.09 -6.10 31.97
N ARG A 6 -24.33 -7.08 31.49
CA ARG A 6 -23.09 -6.82 30.75
C ARG A 6 -23.48 -6.07 29.47
N VAL A 7 -23.22 -4.77 29.46
CA VAL A 7 -23.14 -4.01 28.22
C VAL A 7 -21.99 -4.62 27.42
N GLN A 8 -22.32 -5.47 26.45
CA GLN A 8 -21.36 -5.88 25.44
C GLN A 8 -21.03 -4.61 24.66
N GLN A 9 -19.87 -4.00 24.96
CA GLN A 9 -19.33 -2.96 24.09
C GLN A 9 -19.19 -3.58 22.70
N ASN A 10 -20.03 -3.12 21.77
CA ASN A 10 -19.93 -3.47 20.36
C ASN A 10 -18.56 -2.95 19.88
N LYS A 11 -17.55 -3.83 19.91
CA LYS A 11 -16.30 -3.57 19.22
C LYS A 11 -16.65 -3.50 17.73
N PRO A 12 -16.32 -2.40 17.03
CA PRO A 12 -16.55 -2.32 15.60
C PRO A 12 -15.84 -3.49 14.91
N LYS A 13 -16.58 -4.28 14.14
CA LYS A 13 -16.04 -5.34 13.29
C LYS A 13 -15.47 -4.69 12.04
N TYR A 14 -14.20 -4.32 12.08
CA TYR A 14 -13.49 -3.88 10.88
C TYR A 14 -13.02 -5.13 10.11
N TYR A 15 -13.51 -5.28 8.88
CA TYR A 15 -13.02 -6.28 7.93
C TYR A 15 -11.86 -5.64 7.16
N TYR A 16 -10.69 -6.28 7.21
CA TYR A 16 -9.48 -5.85 6.52
C TYR A 16 -9.30 -6.70 5.28
N TYR A 17 -9.11 -6.07 4.12
CA TYR A 17 -8.89 -6.76 2.85
C TYR A 17 -7.44 -6.59 2.41
N ILE A 18 -6.84 -7.66 1.90
CA ILE A 18 -5.56 -7.57 1.21
C ILE A 18 -5.87 -7.21 -0.24
N THR A 19 -5.21 -6.17 -0.75
CA THR A 19 -5.35 -5.78 -2.16
C THR A 19 -4.38 -6.56 -3.04
N ASP A 20 -3.13 -6.65 -2.60
CA ASP A 20 -2.09 -7.34 -3.34
C ASP A 20 -0.93 -7.75 -2.42
N VAL A 21 -0.12 -8.70 -2.88
CA VAL A 21 1.04 -9.24 -2.16
C VAL A 21 2.24 -9.44 -3.09
N SER A 22 3.44 -9.28 -2.55
CA SER A 22 4.69 -9.53 -3.26
C SER A 22 5.73 -10.17 -2.34
N LYS A 23 6.65 -10.95 -2.89
CA LYS A 23 7.78 -11.53 -2.16
C LYS A 23 9.08 -10.91 -2.65
N SER A 24 9.91 -10.43 -1.73
CA SER A 24 11.14 -9.71 -2.10
C SER A 24 12.23 -9.82 -1.04
N ASP A 25 13.47 -9.92 -1.49
CA ASP A 25 14.66 -9.81 -0.64
C ASP A 25 15.02 -8.33 -0.42
N ILE A 26 14.19 -7.62 0.34
CA ILE A 26 14.33 -6.18 0.59
C ILE A 26 15.58 -5.79 1.41
N ASN A 27 16.38 -6.77 1.83
CA ASN A 27 17.65 -6.54 2.53
C ASN A 27 18.86 -7.00 1.72
N SER A 28 18.65 -7.66 0.57
CA SER A 28 19.70 -8.29 -0.24
C SER A 28 20.58 -9.26 0.58
N ASP A 29 19.98 -9.97 1.53
CA ASP A 29 20.65 -10.92 2.45
C ASP A 29 20.27 -12.38 2.17
N GLY A 30 19.48 -12.64 1.13
CA GLY A 30 18.94 -13.95 0.77
C GLY A 30 17.67 -14.33 1.55
N ASP A 31 17.23 -13.51 2.52
CA ASP A 31 16.06 -13.76 3.35
C ASP A 31 14.84 -13.00 2.82
N TYR A 32 14.09 -13.66 1.96
CA TYR A 32 12.91 -13.09 1.30
C TYR A 32 11.76 -12.83 2.29
N LYS A 33 11.20 -11.63 2.20
CA LYS A 33 10.10 -11.16 3.05
C LYS A 33 8.81 -11.06 2.23
N LEU A 34 7.69 -11.29 2.91
CA LEU A 34 6.36 -11.11 2.32
C LEU A 34 5.91 -9.67 2.54
N ILE A 35 5.60 -8.98 1.46
CA ILE A 35 5.08 -7.62 1.44
C ILE A 35 3.58 -7.69 1.14
N ILE A 36 2.78 -6.99 1.92
CA ILE A 36 1.33 -6.97 1.81
C ILE A 36 0.86 -5.51 1.74
N ALA A 37 0.08 -5.21 0.71
CA ALA A 37 -0.69 -3.98 0.62
C ALA A 37 -2.06 -4.20 1.30
N ASP A 38 -2.16 -3.79 2.57
CA ASP A 38 -3.36 -3.91 3.39
C ASP A 38 -4.29 -2.72 3.16
N LEU A 39 -5.51 -3.00 2.72
CA LEU A 39 -6.54 -2.00 2.45
C LEU A 39 -7.07 -1.34 3.72
N GLY A 40 -6.84 -1.89 4.90
CA GLY A 40 -7.52 -1.34 6.07
C GLY A 40 -9.03 -1.51 5.93
N THR A 41 -9.74 -0.43 6.26
CA THR A 41 -11.18 -0.29 5.97
C THR A 41 -11.47 0.35 4.61
N GLY A 42 -10.44 0.59 3.78
CA GLY A 42 -10.52 1.39 2.56
C GLY A 42 -10.50 2.91 2.80
N SER A 43 -10.65 3.35 4.05
CA SER A 43 -10.64 4.77 4.45
C SER A 43 -9.66 5.06 5.59
N THR A 44 -9.37 4.07 6.43
CA THR A 44 -8.42 4.18 7.55
C THR A 44 -7.59 2.90 7.65
N ASN A 45 -6.42 3.00 8.29
CA ASN A 45 -5.51 1.88 8.53
C ASN A 45 -5.01 1.17 7.25
N ILE A 46 -4.90 1.91 6.14
CA ILE A 46 -4.29 1.43 4.91
C ILE A 46 -2.77 1.36 5.13
N LYS A 47 -2.17 0.18 4.99
CA LYS A 47 -0.79 -0.07 5.41
C LYS A 47 -0.04 -0.97 4.43
N LEU A 48 1.24 -0.66 4.22
CA LEU A 48 2.21 -1.58 3.63
C LEU A 48 2.88 -2.37 4.76
N LYS A 49 2.64 -3.67 4.82
CA LYS A 49 3.14 -4.56 5.87
C LYS A 49 4.23 -5.47 5.31
N VAL A 50 5.25 -5.72 6.11
CA VAL A 50 6.35 -6.65 5.78
C VAL A 50 6.40 -7.74 6.83
N TYR A 51 6.40 -8.98 6.39
CA TYR A 51 6.46 -10.17 7.23
C TYR A 51 7.74 -10.97 6.94
N LYS A 52 8.32 -11.52 8.01
CA LYS A 52 9.37 -12.53 7.97
C LYS A 52 8.86 -13.78 8.67
N GLY A 53 8.71 -14.86 7.91
CA GLY A 53 7.97 -16.03 8.37
C GLY A 53 6.55 -15.63 8.80
N THR A 54 6.20 -15.90 10.05
CA THR A 54 4.90 -15.56 10.64
C THR A 54 4.89 -14.25 11.42
N SER A 55 6.03 -13.54 11.51
CA SER A 55 6.19 -12.33 12.31
C SER A 55 6.09 -11.07 11.44
N LEU A 56 5.27 -10.11 11.86
CA LEU A 56 5.23 -8.77 11.28
C LEU A 56 6.52 -8.03 11.65
N MET A 57 7.30 -7.61 10.66
CA MET A 57 8.54 -6.85 10.83
C MET A 57 8.30 -5.35 10.88
N THR A 58 7.63 -4.82 9.85
CA THR A 58 7.38 -3.39 9.72
C THR A 58 6.02 -3.14 9.12
N GLU A 59 5.42 -2.02 9.50
CA GLU A 59 4.23 -1.46 8.86
C GLU A 59 4.46 0.01 8.54
N THR A 60 3.97 0.46 7.39
CA THR A 60 4.04 1.86 6.95
C THR A 60 2.67 2.27 6.44
N THR A 61 2.16 3.40 6.94
CA THR A 61 0.88 3.94 6.46
C THR A 61 0.99 4.34 4.99
N LEU A 62 0.07 3.85 4.18
CA LEU A 62 -0.06 4.26 2.78
C LEU A 62 -0.91 5.54 2.69
N ILE A 63 -0.63 6.33 1.67
CA ILE A 63 -1.30 7.62 1.45
C ILE A 63 -2.74 7.40 0.95
N ASP A 64 -2.95 6.37 0.15
CA ASP A 64 -4.21 6.09 -0.52
C ASP A 64 -4.40 4.57 -0.70
N VAL A 65 -5.58 4.16 -1.16
CA VAL A 65 -5.97 2.77 -1.41
C VAL A 65 -5.03 2.12 -2.43
N PRO A 66 -4.26 1.08 -2.05
CA PRO A 66 -3.40 0.37 -2.98
C PRO A 66 -4.21 -0.49 -3.96
N THR A 67 -3.73 -0.56 -5.20
CA THR A 67 -4.27 -1.42 -6.26
C THR A 67 -3.27 -2.47 -6.74
N GLY A 68 -1.99 -2.32 -6.42
CA GLY A 68 -0.96 -3.30 -6.73
C GLY A 68 0.35 -3.01 -6.01
N VAL A 69 1.16 -4.05 -5.78
CA VAL A 69 2.49 -3.98 -5.17
C VAL A 69 3.49 -4.83 -5.94
N VAL A 70 4.65 -4.25 -6.27
CA VAL A 70 5.73 -4.94 -6.96
C VAL A 70 7.07 -4.58 -6.36
N SER A 71 8.04 -5.48 -6.45
CA SER A 71 9.43 -5.20 -6.11
C SER A 71 10.29 -5.19 -7.37
N PHE A 72 11.20 -4.24 -7.46
CA PHE A 72 12.04 -4.06 -8.64
C PHE A 72 13.39 -3.46 -8.24
N HIS A 73 14.43 -3.74 -9.03
CA HIS A 73 15.74 -3.14 -8.86
C HIS A 73 15.79 -1.81 -9.61
N MET A 74 16.13 -0.73 -8.91
CA MET A 74 16.15 0.62 -9.50
C MET A 74 17.37 0.86 -10.38
N ASP A 75 18.46 0.15 -10.11
CA ASP A 75 19.74 0.25 -10.81
C ASP A 75 20.48 -1.10 -10.74
N THR A 76 21.70 -1.14 -11.28
CA THR A 76 22.56 -2.34 -11.32
C THR A 76 23.68 -2.31 -10.28
N SER A 77 23.62 -1.43 -9.27
CA SER A 77 24.65 -1.31 -8.24
C SER A 77 24.57 -2.44 -7.21
N GLU A 78 25.73 -2.93 -6.74
CA GLU A 78 25.80 -3.98 -5.72
C GLU A 78 26.03 -3.37 -4.32
N PRO A 79 25.34 -3.87 -3.27
CA PRO A 79 24.30 -4.90 -3.29
C PRO A 79 22.97 -4.40 -3.87
N ARG A 80 22.34 -5.21 -4.72
CA ARG A 80 21.05 -4.88 -5.37
C ARG A 80 19.88 -5.00 -4.39
N VAL A 81 19.68 -3.98 -3.58
CA VAL A 81 18.49 -3.90 -2.72
C VAL A 81 17.27 -3.45 -3.56
N PRO A 82 16.23 -4.29 -3.71
CA PRO A 82 15.05 -3.91 -4.48
C PRO A 82 14.26 -2.81 -3.77
N ALA A 83 13.69 -1.91 -4.56
CA ALA A 83 12.65 -1.00 -4.08
C ALA A 83 11.28 -1.68 -4.18
N VAL A 84 10.31 -1.17 -3.44
CA VAL A 84 8.91 -1.59 -3.49
C VAL A 84 8.09 -0.46 -4.12
N ALA A 85 7.37 -0.74 -5.20
CA ALA A 85 6.39 0.17 -5.78
C ALA A 85 4.98 -0.24 -5.33
N VAL A 86 4.19 0.75 -4.94
CA VAL A 86 2.76 0.62 -4.60
C VAL A 86 1.97 1.52 -5.54
N ALA A 87 1.07 0.96 -6.32
CA ALA A 87 0.15 1.72 -7.16
C ALA A 87 -1.08 2.13 -6.36
N SER A 88 -1.48 3.39 -6.44
CA SER A 88 -2.74 3.90 -5.88
C SER A 88 -3.27 5.06 -6.75
N GLY A 89 -4.51 4.92 -7.22
CA GLY A 89 -5.10 5.88 -8.16
C GLY A 89 -4.19 6.12 -9.39
N PRO A 90 -3.92 7.38 -9.78
CA PRO A 90 -3.03 7.69 -10.89
C PRO A 90 -1.54 7.72 -10.50
N ASN A 91 -1.17 7.24 -9.30
CA ASN A 91 0.17 7.39 -8.77
C ASN A 91 0.84 6.03 -8.51
N VAL A 92 2.18 6.01 -8.62
CA VAL A 92 3.03 4.92 -8.14
C VAL A 92 3.99 5.48 -7.10
N TYR A 93 3.88 4.96 -5.88
CA TYR A 93 4.72 5.33 -4.74
C TYR A 93 5.85 4.31 -4.60
N VAL A 94 7.09 4.78 -4.69
CA VAL A 94 8.29 3.96 -4.55
C VAL A 94 8.85 4.12 -3.15
N TYR A 95 9.11 2.98 -2.50
CA TYR A 95 9.70 2.85 -1.19
C TYR A 95 11.07 2.20 -1.31
N LYS A 96 12.11 2.90 -0.83
CA LYS A 96 13.49 2.38 -0.76
C LYS A 96 13.81 2.10 0.70
N ASN A 97 14.28 0.89 1.02
CA ASN A 97 14.49 0.44 2.40
C ASN A 97 13.24 0.64 3.28
N MET A 98 12.05 0.37 2.70
CA MET A 98 10.74 0.57 3.33
C MET A 98 10.44 2.01 3.79
N ARG A 99 11.13 3.01 3.23
CA ARG A 99 10.85 4.43 3.45
C ARG A 99 10.38 5.08 2.15
N PRO A 100 9.44 6.03 2.19
CA PRO A 100 9.04 6.79 1.00
C PRO A 100 10.26 7.39 0.30
N TYR A 101 10.37 7.18 -1.02
CA TYR A 101 11.52 7.63 -1.81
C TYR A 101 11.09 8.50 -2.99
N PHE A 102 10.11 8.04 -3.77
CA PHE A 102 9.68 8.73 -4.98
C PHE A 102 8.18 8.53 -5.22
N LYS A 103 7.55 9.51 -5.87
CA LYS A 103 6.17 9.43 -6.35
C LYS A 103 6.17 9.72 -7.84
N PHE A 104 5.70 8.77 -8.63
CA PHE A 104 5.35 8.97 -10.02
C PHE A 104 3.85 9.26 -10.11
N ALA A 105 3.45 10.27 -10.89
CA ALA A 105 2.06 10.53 -11.23
C ALA A 105 1.90 10.35 -12.74
N LEU A 106 0.82 9.69 -13.17
CA LEU A 106 0.50 9.56 -14.58
C LEU A 106 0.36 10.95 -15.22
N PRO A 107 0.91 11.17 -16.43
CA PRO A 107 0.67 12.39 -17.18
C PRO A 107 -0.84 12.60 -17.40
N THR A 108 -1.30 13.82 -17.19
CA THR A 108 -2.67 14.20 -17.54
C THR A 108 -2.83 14.24 -19.05
N ILE A 109 -3.98 13.80 -19.54
CA ILE A 109 -4.36 13.92 -20.95
C ILE A 109 -5.21 15.17 -21.10
N GLU A 110 -5.04 15.89 -22.21
CA GLU A 110 -5.88 17.04 -22.52
C GLU A 110 -7.33 16.60 -22.72
N VAL A 111 -8.25 17.40 -22.18
CA VAL A 111 -9.69 17.19 -22.34
C VAL A 111 -10.05 17.36 -23.81
N ASN A 112 -11.01 16.58 -24.29
CA ASN A 112 -11.51 16.73 -25.65
C ASN A 112 -12.06 18.16 -25.85
N PRO A 113 -11.69 18.90 -26.91
CA PRO A 113 -12.19 20.26 -27.15
C PRO A 113 -13.72 20.37 -27.13
N LEU A 114 -14.44 19.38 -27.65
CA LEU A 114 -15.91 19.37 -27.63
C LEU A 114 -16.48 19.25 -26.21
N GLU A 115 -15.86 18.44 -25.35
CA GLU A 115 -16.25 18.33 -23.94
C GLU A 115 -15.94 19.63 -23.19
N HIS A 116 -14.80 20.25 -23.51
CA HIS A 116 -14.39 21.52 -22.92
C HIS A 116 -15.38 22.64 -23.26
N ASP A 117 -15.80 22.74 -24.53
CA ASP A 117 -16.78 23.74 -24.95
C ASP A 117 -18.14 23.54 -24.24
N LEU A 118 -18.60 22.29 -24.11
CA LEU A 118 -19.83 21.95 -23.39
C LEU A 118 -19.77 22.26 -21.88
N TRP A 119 -18.59 22.16 -21.26
CA TRP A 119 -18.43 22.49 -19.83
C TRP A 119 -18.39 23.98 -19.53
N LEU A 120 -18.17 24.82 -20.55
CA LEU A 120 -18.11 26.28 -20.40
C LEU A 120 -19.43 26.99 -20.72
N GLU A 121 -20.46 26.27 -21.20
CA GLU A 121 -21.84 26.75 -21.28
C GLU A 121 -22.52 26.80 -19.90
#